data_AF-A0AAF0YXI5-F1
#
_entry.id   AF-A0AAF0YXI5-F1
#
_cell.length_a   1.000
_cell.length_b   1.000
_cell.length_c   1.000
_cell.angle_alpha   90.00
_cell.angle_beta   90.00
_cell.angle_gamma   90.00
#
_symmetry.space_group_name_H-M   'P 1'
#
loop_
_entity.id
_entity.type
_entity.pdbx_description
1 polymer ?
#
loop_
_entity_poly.entity_id
_entity_poly.type
_entity_poly.pdbx_seq_one_letter_code
_entity_poly.pdbx_strand_id
1 'polypeptide(L)'
;MATVEDVEVRFFRPLTAEERPLVAARLKDCELKIRGRLPDFDSRLEANPYFGEIVRRVCADAVIRLVRNPEGYVQETEGNYTYMLSQAYSDGRLNITPDEWADLGVKKSIGVIHVVPMLPPSLRGDAL
;
A
#
# COMPACT_ATOMS: atom_id res chain seq x y z
N MET A 1 -8.21 3.02 -14.96
CA MET A 1 -7.18 3.59 -14.06
C MET A 1 -7.83 4.70 -13.23
N ALA A 2 -7.24 5.04 -12.08
CA ALA A 2 -7.88 5.94 -11.11
C ALA A 2 -7.87 7.39 -11.61
N THR A 3 -8.97 8.11 -11.39
CA THR A 3 -9.16 9.49 -11.85
C THR A 3 -9.24 10.48 -10.69
N VAL A 4 -9.11 11.78 -10.99
CA VAL A 4 -9.26 12.84 -10.01
C VAL A 4 -10.70 12.84 -9.46
N GLU A 5 -11.66 12.54 -10.31
CA GLU A 5 -13.08 12.44 -9.98
C GLU A 5 -13.34 11.27 -9.01
N ASP A 6 -12.65 10.13 -9.19
CA ASP A 6 -12.72 9.01 -8.23
C ASP A 6 -12.26 9.45 -6.84
N VAL A 7 -11.23 10.30 -6.77
CA VAL A 7 -10.72 10.87 -5.51
C VAL A 7 -11.74 11.83 -4.92
N GLU A 8 -12.30 12.76 -5.70
CA GLU A 8 -13.30 13.73 -5.22
C GLU A 8 -14.54 13.05 -4.64
N VAL A 9 -15.06 12.02 -5.32
CA VAL A 9 -16.22 11.25 -4.85
C VAL A 9 -15.95 10.59 -3.50
N ARG A 10 -14.77 9.98 -3.33
CA ARG A 10 -14.39 9.27 -2.10
C ARG A 10 -13.96 10.19 -0.97
N PHE A 11 -13.36 11.32 -1.34
CA PHE A 11 -12.91 12.32 -0.40
C PHE A 11 -14.07 13.13 0.19
N PHE A 12 -15.25 13.03 -0.44
CA PHE A 12 -16.48 13.71 -0.03
C PHE A 12 -16.34 15.24 -0.05
N ARG A 13 -15.43 15.75 -0.89
CA ARG A 13 -15.29 17.17 -1.20
C ARG A 13 -14.62 17.38 -2.56
N PRO A 14 -14.90 18.50 -3.24
CA PRO A 14 -14.12 18.90 -4.40
C PRO A 14 -12.66 19.18 -4.01
N LEU A 15 -11.74 18.93 -4.94
CA LEU A 15 -10.35 19.30 -4.81
C LEU A 15 -10.17 20.76 -5.24
N THR A 16 -9.28 21.48 -4.57
CA THR A 16 -8.92 22.84 -4.97
C THR A 16 -8.13 22.83 -6.28
N ALA A 17 -8.04 23.99 -6.95
CA ALA A 17 -7.25 24.13 -8.19
C ALA A 17 -5.77 23.74 -8.01
N GLU A 18 -5.23 23.91 -6.81
CA GLU A 18 -3.84 23.58 -6.45
C GLU A 18 -3.68 22.08 -6.13
N GLU A 19 -4.71 21.45 -5.54
CA GLU A 19 -4.69 20.02 -5.20
C GLU A 19 -4.86 19.12 -6.43
N ARG A 20 -5.66 19.53 -7.42
CA ARG A 20 -5.93 18.72 -8.62
C ARG A 20 -4.66 18.25 -9.36
N PRO A 21 -3.67 19.12 -9.70
CA PRO A 21 -2.45 18.67 -10.37
C PRO A 21 -1.60 17.75 -9.48
N LEU A 22 -1.56 18.01 -8.17
CA LEU A 22 -0.88 17.14 -7.21
C LEU A 22 -1.53 15.75 -7.19
N VAL A 23 -2.85 15.68 -7.03
CA VAL A 23 -3.62 14.42 -7.02
C VAL A 23 -3.41 13.64 -8.30
N ALA A 24 -3.51 14.29 -9.47
CA ALA A 24 -3.29 13.64 -10.76
C ALA A 24 -1.89 13.02 -10.86
N ALA A 25 -0.85 13.75 -10.46
CA ALA A 25 0.52 13.23 -10.43
C ALA A 25 0.66 12.03 -9.48
N ARG A 26 0.07 12.12 -8.28
CA ARG A 26 0.17 11.08 -7.25
C ARG A 26 -0.61 9.81 -7.57
N LEU A 27 -1.72 9.92 -8.30
CA LEU A 27 -2.44 8.76 -8.84
C LEU A 27 -1.56 8.00 -9.84
N LYS A 28 -0.86 8.72 -10.73
CA LYS A 28 0.08 8.11 -11.67
C LYS A 28 1.26 7.44 -10.94
N ASP A 29 1.82 8.10 -9.94
CA ASP A 29 2.87 7.51 -9.09
C ASP A 29 2.40 6.22 -8.40
N CYS A 30 1.16 6.20 -7.92
CA CYS A 30 0.55 5.02 -7.29
C CYS A 30 0.50 3.84 -8.26
N GLU A 31 0.03 4.08 -9.47
CA GLU A 31 -0.06 3.05 -10.50
C GLU A 31 1.31 2.51 -10.89
N LEU A 32 2.31 3.39 -11.06
CA LEU A 32 3.70 2.98 -11.32
C LEU A 32 4.26 2.14 -10.17
N LYS A 33 3.95 2.49 -8.92
CA LYS A 33 4.38 1.73 -7.74
C LYS A 33 3.74 0.35 -7.67
N ILE A 34 2.46 0.22 -8.02
CA ILE A 34 1.77 -1.08 -8.10
C ILE A 34 2.34 -1.91 -9.23
N ARG A 35 2.45 -1.35 -10.46
CA ARG A 35 3.02 -2.04 -11.63
C ARG A 35 4.46 -2.51 -11.39
N GLY A 36 5.29 -1.67 -10.76
CA GLY A 36 6.67 -2.03 -10.43
C GLY A 36 6.79 -3.20 -9.45
N ARG A 37 5.74 -3.47 -8.66
CA ARG A 37 5.71 -4.58 -7.70
C ARG A 37 4.96 -5.82 -8.20
N LEU A 38 3.99 -5.64 -9.10
CA LEU A 38 3.22 -6.71 -9.73
C LEU A 38 3.61 -6.80 -11.22
N PRO A 39 4.57 -7.67 -11.59
CA PRO A 39 5.00 -7.80 -12.98
C PRO A 39 3.90 -8.35 -13.90
N ASP A 40 2.89 -9.02 -13.36
CA ASP A 40 1.73 -9.56 -14.07
C ASP A 40 0.51 -8.62 -14.06
N PHE A 41 0.72 -7.34 -13.71
CA PHE A 41 -0.35 -6.34 -13.56
C PHE A 41 -1.26 -6.23 -14.78
N ASP A 42 -0.67 -6.02 -15.97
CA ASP A 42 -1.45 -5.79 -17.19
C ASP A 42 -2.30 -7.03 -17.55
N SER A 43 -1.73 -8.22 -17.39
CA SER A 43 -2.44 -9.49 -17.60
C SER A 43 -3.58 -9.71 -16.60
N ARG A 44 -3.41 -9.32 -15.32
CA ARG A 44 -4.50 -9.37 -14.32
C ARG A 44 -5.62 -8.40 -14.65
N LEU A 45 -5.30 -7.23 -15.19
CA LEU A 45 -6.26 -6.22 -15.59
C LEU A 45 -7.13 -6.71 -16.75
N GLU A 46 -6.52 -7.39 -17.74
CA GLU A 46 -7.22 -8.00 -18.86
C GLU A 46 -8.08 -9.19 -18.44
N ALA A 47 -7.56 -10.04 -17.55
CA ALA A 47 -8.24 -11.25 -17.11
C ALA A 47 -9.42 -10.97 -16.15
N ASN A 48 -9.37 -9.88 -15.38
CA ASN A 48 -10.36 -9.59 -14.37
C ASN A 48 -10.66 -8.08 -14.24
N PRO A 49 -11.78 -7.59 -14.77
CA PRO A 49 -12.20 -6.20 -14.61
C PRO A 49 -12.33 -5.73 -13.15
N TYR A 50 -12.68 -6.63 -12.23
CA TYR A 50 -12.78 -6.32 -10.80
C TYR A 50 -11.42 -5.96 -10.19
N PHE A 51 -10.32 -6.50 -10.71
CA PHE A 51 -8.97 -6.10 -10.29
C PHE A 51 -8.73 -4.61 -10.56
N GLY A 52 -9.23 -4.10 -11.68
CA GLY A 52 -9.15 -2.67 -12.00
C GLY A 52 -9.89 -1.78 -11.00
N GLU A 53 -11.01 -2.26 -10.44
CA GLU A 53 -11.74 -1.54 -9.38
C GLU A 53 -10.98 -1.54 -8.06
N ILE A 54 -10.34 -2.66 -7.70
CA ILE A 54 -9.47 -2.74 -6.52
C ILE A 54 -8.31 -1.75 -6.65
N VAL A 55 -7.63 -1.74 -7.81
CA VAL A 55 -6.52 -0.81 -8.06
C VAL A 55 -6.99 0.65 -7.95
N ARG A 56 -8.15 0.96 -8.55
CA ARG A 56 -8.76 2.29 -8.44
C ARG A 56 -9.01 2.67 -6.98
N ARG A 57 -9.57 1.74 -6.19
CA ARG A 57 -9.83 1.94 -4.76
C ARG A 57 -8.56 2.25 -3.99
N VAL A 58 -7.56 1.38 -4.12
CA VAL A 58 -6.28 1.49 -3.42
C VAL A 58 -5.58 2.80 -3.75
N CYS A 59 -5.51 3.18 -5.03
CA CYS A 59 -4.85 4.44 -5.40
C CYS A 59 -5.59 5.68 -4.93
N ALA A 60 -6.92 5.70 -5.00
CA ALA A 60 -7.69 6.81 -4.46
C ALA A 60 -7.50 6.95 -2.95
N ASP A 61 -7.58 5.86 -2.20
CA ASP A 61 -7.46 5.88 -0.74
C ASP A 61 -6.03 6.26 -0.29
N ALA A 62 -5.00 5.79 -1.01
CA ALA A 62 -3.61 6.20 -0.78
C ALA A 62 -3.38 7.70 -1.02
N VAL A 63 -3.96 8.26 -2.09
CA VAL A 63 -3.82 9.69 -2.39
C VAL A 63 -4.64 10.55 -1.42
N ILE A 64 -5.83 10.11 -1.00
CA ILE A 64 -6.62 10.83 0.02
C ILE A 64 -5.83 10.94 1.32
N ARG A 65 -5.14 9.88 1.75
CA ARG A 65 -4.29 9.93 2.95
C ARG A 65 -3.16 10.95 2.81
N LEU A 66 -2.54 11.01 1.64
CA LEU A 66 -1.49 11.99 1.34
C LEU A 66 -2.02 13.42 1.35
N VAL A 67 -3.17 13.69 0.72
CA VAL A 67 -3.78 15.03 0.66
C VAL A 67 -4.28 15.48 2.04
N ARG A 68 -4.73 14.56 2.90
CA ARG A 68 -5.13 14.87 4.28
C ARG A 68 -3.96 15.22 5.18
N ASN A 69 -2.76 14.70 4.90
CA ASN A 69 -1.58 14.96 5.71
C ASN A 69 -0.34 15.12 4.82
N PRO A 70 -0.27 16.22 4.03
CA PRO A 70 0.80 16.41 3.06
C PRO A 70 2.17 16.58 3.72
N GLU A 71 2.20 17.22 4.90
CA GLU A 71 3.40 17.49 5.69
C GLU A 71 3.82 16.31 6.58
N GLY A 72 3.03 15.24 6.65
CA GLY A 72 3.35 14.08 7.49
C GLY A 72 3.34 14.40 8.99
N TYR A 73 2.45 15.28 9.45
CA TYR A 73 2.31 15.54 10.87
C TYR A 73 1.89 14.26 11.60
N VAL A 74 2.73 13.82 12.54
CA VAL A 74 2.47 12.69 13.43
C VAL A 74 1.69 13.16 14.67
N GLN A 75 1.80 14.46 14.98
CA GLN A 75 1.25 15.10 16.16
C GLN A 75 1.12 16.62 15.93
N GLU A 76 -0.08 17.17 16.11
CA GLU A 76 -0.29 18.59 16.43
C GLU A 76 -0.63 18.67 17.92
N THR A 77 0.07 19.54 18.66
CA THR A 77 -0.24 19.83 20.07
C THR A 77 -0.84 21.22 20.13
N GLU A 78 -2.17 21.33 20.07
CA GLU A 78 -2.87 22.57 20.41
C GLU A 78 -3.97 22.24 21.44
N GLY A 79 -3.72 22.60 22.70
CA GLY A 79 -4.64 22.34 23.81
C GLY A 79 -4.60 20.92 24.35
N ASN A 80 -5.25 20.73 25.51
CA ASN A 80 -5.09 19.62 26.47
C ASN A 80 -5.58 18.23 25.99
N TYR A 81 -5.58 17.94 24.69
CA TYR A 81 -6.03 16.67 24.12
C TYR A 81 -5.02 16.16 23.10
N THR A 82 -4.51 14.94 23.31
CA THR A 82 -3.62 14.23 22.38
C THR A 82 -4.43 13.21 21.60
N TYR A 83 -4.49 13.34 20.27
CA TYR A 83 -4.84 12.22 19.39
C TYR A 83 -3.54 11.60 18.85
N MET A 84 -3.33 10.30 19.05
CA MET A 84 -2.27 9.56 18.36
C MET A 84 -2.77 9.13 16.98
N LEU A 85 -2.36 9.83 15.93
CA LEU A 85 -2.46 9.33 14.56
C LEU A 85 -1.40 8.23 14.39
N SER A 86 -1.77 7.06 13.88
CA SER A 86 -0.86 5.91 13.75
C SER A 86 0.44 6.29 13.02
N GLN A 87 1.58 6.19 13.72
CA GLN A 87 2.94 6.53 13.26
C GLN A 87 3.37 5.88 11.94
N ALA A 88 2.72 4.79 11.54
CA ALA A 88 3.10 4.03 10.34
C ALA A 88 2.76 4.73 9.01
N TYR A 89 1.98 5.83 9.05
CA TYR A 89 1.43 6.48 7.85
C TYR A 89 1.73 7.98 7.72
N SER A 90 2.54 8.52 8.63
CA SER A 90 2.77 9.97 8.79
C SER A 90 4.05 10.48 8.13
N ASP A 91 4.51 9.91 7.02
CA ASP A 91 5.77 10.33 6.36
C ASP A 91 5.55 11.31 5.18
N GLY A 92 4.36 11.90 5.03
CA GLY A 92 4.03 12.81 3.90
C GLY A 92 4.25 12.18 2.51
N ARG A 93 4.33 10.84 2.46
CA ARG A 93 4.73 10.04 1.29
C ARG A 93 3.58 9.17 0.83
N LEU A 94 3.54 8.94 -0.49
CA LEU A 94 2.59 8.02 -1.10
C LEU A 94 2.87 6.59 -0.63
N ASN A 95 2.05 6.10 0.30
CA ASN A 95 2.15 4.77 0.87
C ASN A 95 0.90 3.92 0.59
N ILE A 96 1.14 2.67 0.23
CA ILE A 96 0.11 1.63 0.05
C ILE A 96 0.25 0.71 1.27
N THR A 97 -0.84 0.54 2.02
CA THR A 97 -0.82 -0.20 3.28
C THR A 97 -0.64 -1.70 3.06
N PRO A 98 -0.21 -2.47 4.08
CA PRO A 98 -0.12 -3.91 3.96
C PRO A 98 -1.44 -4.59 3.56
N ASP A 99 -2.58 -4.08 4.06
CA ASP A 99 -3.91 -4.62 3.74
C ASP A 99 -4.29 -4.33 2.29
N GLU A 100 -3.95 -3.15 1.77
CA GLU A 100 -4.16 -2.83 0.35
C GLU A 100 -3.28 -3.66 -0.57
N TRP A 101 -2.04 -3.96 -0.15
CA TRP A 101 -1.21 -4.93 -0.87
C TRP A 101 -1.84 -6.33 -0.85
N ALA A 102 -2.45 -6.74 0.26
CA ALA A 102 -3.16 -8.00 0.35
C ALA A 102 -4.40 -8.03 -0.58
N ASP A 103 -5.15 -6.94 -0.67
CA ASP A 103 -6.27 -6.77 -1.60
C ASP A 103 -5.82 -6.89 -3.07
N LEU A 104 -4.63 -6.39 -3.40
CA LEU A 104 -4.00 -6.56 -4.71
C LEU A 104 -3.48 -7.99 -4.96
N GLY A 105 -3.67 -8.90 -4.00
CA GLY A 105 -3.23 -10.28 -4.06
C GLY A 105 -1.75 -10.48 -3.73
N VAL A 106 -1.07 -9.46 -3.19
CA VAL A 106 0.32 -9.58 -2.70
C VAL A 106 0.27 -10.16 -1.28
N LYS A 107 0.37 -11.48 -1.18
CA LYS A 107 0.45 -12.17 0.11
C LYS A 107 1.87 -12.04 0.67
N LYS A 108 2.02 -11.77 1.97
CA LYS A 108 3.29 -11.97 2.68
C LYS A 108 3.57 -13.47 2.73
N SER A 109 4.41 -13.99 1.84
CA SER A 109 4.90 -15.36 1.95
C SER A 109 5.94 -15.40 3.08
N ILE A 110 5.57 -15.96 4.23
CA ILE A 110 6.53 -16.35 5.26
C ILE A 110 7.14 -17.67 4.78
N GLY A 111 8.33 -17.61 4.19
CA GLY A 111 9.12 -18.80 3.87
C GLY A 111 9.81 -19.29 5.14
N VAL A 112 9.43 -20.46 5.64
CA VAL A 112 10.20 -21.14 6.68
C VAL A 112 11.37 -21.85 6.01
N ILE A 113 12.59 -21.33 6.21
CA ILE A 113 13.81 -22.03 5.80
C ILE A 113 14.14 -23.05 6.88
N HIS A 114 13.80 -24.32 6.64
CA HIS A 114 14.13 -25.41 7.55
C HIS A 114 15.58 -25.87 7.28
N VAL A 115 16.54 -25.33 8.03
CA VAL A 115 17.94 -25.77 7.99
C VAL A 115 18.08 -27.00 8.88
N VAL A 116 18.18 -28.18 8.29
CA VAL A 116 18.50 -29.41 9.02
C VAL A 116 20.02 -29.49 9.19
N PRO A 117 20.57 -29.49 10.42
CA PRO A 117 21.99 -29.75 10.61
C PRO A 117 22.29 -31.18 10.17
N MET A 118 23.19 -31.34 9.20
CA MET A 118 23.68 -32.66 8.81
C MET A 118 24.59 -33.18 9.93
N LEU A 119 24.05 -34.05 10.79
CA LEU A 119 24.89 -34.72 11.77
C LEU A 119 25.92 -35.60 11.04
N PRO A 120 27.20 -35.54 11.45
CA PRO A 120 28.24 -36.41 10.92
C PRO A 120 27.89 -37.87 11.20
N PRO A 121 28.38 -38.81 10.36
CA PRO A 121 28.06 -40.24 10.49
C PRO A 121 28.32 -40.82 11.89
N SER A 122 29.30 -40.28 12.61
CA SER A 122 29.69 -40.70 13.97
C SER A 122 28.66 -40.38 15.07
N LEU A 123 27.66 -39.53 14.80
CA LEU A 123 26.61 -39.15 15.75
C LEU A 123 25.21 -39.64 15.32
N ARG A 124 25.11 -40.39 14.22
CA ARG A 124 23.88 -41.08 13.84
C ARG A 124 23.85 -42.36 14.65
N GLY A 125 23.00 -42.42 15.67
CA GLY A 125 22.81 -43.67 16.41
C GLY A 125 22.33 -44.75 15.44
N ASP A 126 23.13 -45.78 15.23
CA ASP A 126 22.67 -47.00 14.60
C ASP A 126 21.59 -47.59 15.52
N ALA A 127 20.35 -47.61 15.03
CA ALA A 127 19.26 -48.25 15.74
C ALA A 127 19.50 -49.77 15.75
N LEU A 128 19.98 -50.26 16.89
CA LEU A 128 19.83 -51.63 17.40
C LEU A 128 19.38 -51.57 18.85
#